data_AF-A0AAW3KES8-F1
#
_entry.id   AF-A0AAW3KES8-F1
#
_cell.length_a   1.000
_cell.length_b   1.000
_cell.length_c   1.000
_cell.angle_alpha   90.00
_cell.angle_beta   90.00
_cell.angle_gamma   90.00
#
_symmetry.space_group_name_H-M   'P 1'
#
loop_
_entity.id
_entity.type
_entity.pdbx_description
1 polymer ?
#
loop_
_entity_poly.entity_id
_entity_poly.type
_entity_poly.pdbx_seq_one_letter_code
_entity_poly.pdbx_strand_id
1 'polypeptide(L)'
;MQDEITNGVVAVVKFIAYYIIWSFVLFNLGRVSLLLVTLGQYPRGHDAQRHVNQISFVGIFVLVLAWSAVAIYNNTHGIQA
;
A
#
# COMPACT_ATOMS: atom_id res chain seq x y z
N MET A 1 14.65 27.67 -18.06
CA MET A 1 15.24 26.44 -18.65
C MET A 1 15.70 25.47 -17.57
N GLN A 2 16.52 25.87 -16.58
CA GLN A 2 16.89 24.97 -15.45
C GLN A 2 15.70 24.51 -14.59
N ASP A 3 14.74 25.40 -14.32
CA ASP A 3 13.54 25.04 -13.53
C ASP A 3 12.64 24.04 -14.25
N GLU A 4 12.55 24.15 -15.57
CA GLU A 4 11.75 23.25 -16.42
C GLU A 4 12.35 21.84 -16.47
N ILE A 5 13.68 21.75 -16.56
CA ILE A 5 14.40 20.47 -16.47
C ILE A 5 14.21 19.84 -15.09
N THR A 6 14.33 20.63 -14.01
CA THR A 6 14.15 20.16 -12.63
C THR A 6 12.75 19.62 -12.41
N ASN A 7 11.73 20.34 -12.88
CA ASN A 7 10.33 19.91 -12.80
C ASN A 7 10.09 18.61 -13.58
N GLY A 8 10.71 18.47 -14.76
CA GLY A 8 10.66 17.24 -15.54
C GLY A 8 11.23 16.04 -14.79
N VAL A 9 12.43 16.19 -14.21
CA VAL A 9 13.07 15.12 -13.41
C VAL A 9 12.21 14.74 -12.21
N VAL A 10 11.69 15.73 -11.48
CA VAL A 10 10.81 15.49 -10.31
C VAL A 10 9.54 14.75 -10.72
N ALA A 11 8.94 15.07 -11.86
CA ALA A 11 7.75 14.38 -12.35
C ALA A 11 8.03 12.90 -12.64
N VAL A 12 9.16 12.59 -13.27
CA VAL A 12 9.60 11.21 -13.55
C VAL A 12 9.84 10.44 -12.25
N VAL A 13 10.53 11.05 -11.28
CA VAL A 13 10.79 10.44 -9.98
C VAL A 13 9.48 10.15 -9.25
N LYS A 14 8.52 11.10 -9.24
CA LYS A 14 7.20 10.89 -8.63
C LYS A 14 6.43 9.77 -9.31
N PHE A 15 6.48 9.67 -10.64
CA PHE A 15 5.84 8.60 -11.38
C PHE A 15 6.41 7.22 -11.02
N ILE A 16 7.75 7.10 -10.98
CA ILE A 16 8.43 5.86 -10.58
C ILE A 16 8.09 5.50 -9.14
N ALA A 17 8.15 6.47 -8.23
CA ALA A 17 7.82 6.26 -6.83
C ALA A 17 6.36 5.77 -6.66
N TYR A 18 5.40 6.42 -7.34
CA TYR A 18 4.00 6.00 -7.33
C TYR A 18 3.85 4.56 -7.84
N TYR A 19 4.50 4.23 -8.95
CA TYR A 19 4.45 2.90 -9.52
C TYR A 19 5.01 1.83 -8.58
N ILE A 20 6.14 2.10 -7.91
CA ILE A 20 6.74 1.19 -6.93
C ILE A 20 5.82 1.02 -5.73
N ILE A 21 5.29 2.11 -5.18
CA ILE A 21 4.37 2.06 -4.03
C ILE A 21 3.15 1.21 -4.39
N TRP A 22 2.54 1.44 -5.56
CA TRP A 22 1.32 0.75 -5.97
C TRP A 22 1.54 -0.73 -6.32
N SER A 23 2.48 -1.00 -7.23
CA SER A 23 2.65 -2.30 -7.85
C SER A 23 3.52 -3.24 -7.02
N PHE A 24 4.36 -2.70 -6.14
CA PHE A 24 5.24 -3.51 -5.28
C PHE A 24 4.78 -3.50 -3.83
N VAL A 25 4.73 -2.32 -3.19
CA VAL A 25 4.48 -2.24 -1.74
C VAL A 25 3.04 -2.63 -1.41
N LEU A 26 2.06 -1.93 -1.98
CA LEU A 26 0.64 -2.16 -1.70
C LEU A 26 0.19 -3.54 -2.18
N PHE A 27 0.66 -3.97 -3.34
CA PHE A 27 0.38 -5.31 -3.86
C PHE A 27 0.86 -6.41 -2.91
N ASN A 28 2.12 -6.38 -2.48
CA ASN A 28 2.65 -7.42 -1.60
C ASN A 28 1.99 -7.38 -0.22
N LEU A 29 1.71 -6.18 0.29
CA LEU A 29 1.03 -6.02 1.59
C LEU A 29 -0.40 -6.59 1.54
N GLY A 30 -1.16 -6.26 0.49
CA GLY A 30 -2.48 -6.85 0.27
C GLY A 30 -2.43 -8.36 0.07
N ARG A 31 -1.46 -8.85 -0.71
CA ARG A 31 -1.28 -10.29 -0.97
C ARG A 31 -0.95 -11.07 0.30
N VAL A 32 -0.01 -10.58 1.12
CA VAL A 32 0.34 -11.22 2.40
C VAL A 32 -0.88 -11.25 3.31
N SER A 33 -1.62 -10.15 3.40
CA SER A 33 -2.83 -10.08 4.22
C SER A 33 -3.90 -11.07 3.76
N LEU A 34 -4.15 -11.16 2.45
CA LEU A 34 -5.08 -12.15 1.89
C LEU A 34 -4.61 -13.58 2.11
N LEU A 35 -3.31 -13.86 2.00
CA LEU A 35 -2.75 -15.18 2.29
C LEU A 35 -2.94 -15.53 3.77
N LEU A 36 -2.75 -14.59 4.69
CA LEU A 36 -2.98 -14.81 6.12
C LEU A 36 -4.46 -15.11 6.40
N VAL A 37 -5.37 -14.30 5.85
CA VAL A 37 -6.82 -14.45 6.07
C VAL A 37 -7.36 -15.75 5.43
N THR A 38 -6.83 -16.13 4.28
CA THR A 38 -7.26 -17.35 3.55
C THR A 38 -6.49 -18.60 3.96
N LEU A 39 -5.64 -18.52 5.01
CA LEU A 39 -4.76 -19.62 5.44
C LEU A 39 -3.92 -20.22 4.30
N GLY A 40 -3.47 -19.35 3.39
CA GLY A 40 -2.62 -19.70 2.26
C GLY A 40 -3.35 -20.16 1.00
N GLN A 41 -4.69 -20.20 1.01
CA GLN A 41 -5.52 -20.62 -0.14
C GLN A 41 -5.66 -19.55 -1.23
N TYR A 42 -5.17 -18.33 -0.99
CA TYR A 42 -5.20 -17.27 -2.02
C TYR A 42 -4.29 -17.63 -3.22
N PRO A 43 -4.79 -17.49 -4.47
CA PRO A 43 -4.04 -17.85 -5.67
C PRO A 43 -2.70 -17.12 -5.78
N ARG A 44 -1.71 -17.81 -6.35
CA ARG A 44 -0.31 -17.36 -6.45
C ARG A 44 0.10 -17.28 -7.92
N GLY A 45 1.14 -16.50 -8.21
CA GLY A 45 1.71 -16.42 -9.55
C GLY A 45 0.84 -15.63 -10.52
N HIS A 46 0.61 -16.19 -11.71
CA HIS A 46 -0.01 -15.47 -12.84
C HIS A 46 -1.45 -15.01 -12.56
N ASP A 47 -2.22 -15.82 -11.82
CA ASP A 47 -3.58 -15.45 -11.44
C ASP A 47 -3.62 -14.25 -10.50
N ALA A 48 -2.66 -14.15 -9.57
CA ALA A 48 -2.54 -12.98 -8.69
C ALA A 48 -2.16 -11.70 -9.47
N GLN A 49 -1.36 -11.82 -10.53
CA GLN A 49 -0.98 -10.67 -11.35
C GLN A 49 -2.16 -10.10 -12.15
N ARG A 50 -3.18 -10.91 -12.45
CA ARG A 50 -4.40 -10.44 -13.11
C ARG A 50 -5.24 -9.50 -12.22
N HIS A 51 -5.04 -9.60 -10.90
CA HIS A 51 -5.81 -8.87 -9.90
C HIS A 51 -4.96 -7.85 -9.12
N VAL A 52 -3.86 -7.34 -9.70
CA VAL A 52 -2.93 -6.39 -9.02
C VAL A 52 -3.69 -5.23 -8.39
N ASN A 53 -4.61 -4.59 -9.12
CA ASN A 53 -5.35 -3.45 -8.58
C ASN A 53 -6.19 -3.82 -7.34
N GLN A 54 -6.93 -4.93 -7.40
CA GLN A 54 -7.77 -5.39 -6.28
C GLN A 54 -6.91 -5.76 -5.07
N ILE A 55 -5.79 -6.45 -5.29
CA ILE A 55 -4.86 -6.84 -4.23
C ILE A 55 -4.20 -5.59 -3.62
N SER A 56 -3.75 -4.63 -4.43
CA SER A 56 -3.20 -3.36 -3.93
C SER A 56 -4.23 -2.56 -3.12
N PHE A 57 -5.51 -2.57 -3.50
CA PHE A 57 -6.58 -1.97 -2.70
C PHE A 57 -6.73 -2.62 -1.33
N VAL A 58 -6.61 -3.95 -1.24
CA VAL A 58 -6.55 -4.63 0.08
C VAL A 58 -5.34 -4.15 0.88
N GLY A 59 -4.19 -3.92 0.22
CA GLY A 59 -3.03 -3.33 0.86
C GLY A 59 -3.32 -1.94 1.46
N ILE A 60 -4.00 -1.07 0.71
CA ILE A 60 -4.43 0.25 1.21
C ILE A 60 -5.37 0.08 2.41
N PHE A 61 -6.36 -0.81 2.30
CA PHE A 61 -7.32 -1.07 3.37
C PHE A 61 -6.62 -1.49 4.68
N VAL A 62 -5.63 -2.38 4.59
CA VAL A 62 -4.84 -2.83 5.74
C VAL A 62 -4.04 -1.68 6.35
N LEU A 63 -3.44 -0.79 5.54
CA LEU A 63 -2.74 0.39 6.04
C LEU A 63 -3.70 1.34 6.78
N VAL A 64 -4.89 1.58 6.23
CA VAL A 64 -5.93 2.41 6.87
C VAL A 64 -6.37 1.80 8.20
N LEU A 65 -6.57 0.48 8.26
CA LEU A 65 -6.91 -0.21 9.50
C LEU A 65 -5.79 -0.10 10.55
N ALA A 66 -4.53 -0.33 10.16
CA ALA A 66 -3.39 -0.21 11.05
C ALA A 66 -3.25 1.21 11.60
N TRP A 67 -3.36 2.22 10.74
CA TRP A 67 -3.37 3.62 11.15
C TRP A 67 -4.50 3.92 12.12
N SER A 68 -5.72 3.47 11.80
CA SER A 68 -6.91 3.68 12.64
C SER A 68 -6.74 3.04 14.01
N ALA A 69 -6.19 1.82 14.08
CA ALA A 69 -5.90 1.14 15.34
C ALA A 69 -4.91 1.94 16.20
N VAL A 70 -3.83 2.45 15.61
CA VAL A 70 -2.86 3.31 16.31
C VAL A 70 -3.51 4.61 16.77
N ALA A 71 -4.30 5.27 15.92
CA ALA A 71 -5.00 6.50 16.27
C ALA A 71 -5.98 6.28 17.42
N ILE A 72 -6.76 5.20 17.40
CA ILE A 72 -7.67 4.84 18.49
C ILE A 72 -6.88 4.58 19.77
N TYR A 73 -5.82 3.76 19.71
CA TYR A 73 -4.97 3.45 20.86
C TYR A 73 -4.38 4.71 21.51
N ASN A 74 -3.83 5.61 20.70
CA ASN A 74 -3.25 6.86 21.18
C ASN A 74 -4.30 7.78 21.82
N ASN A 75 -5.50 7.88 21.22
CA ASN A 75 -6.57 8.69 21.78
C ASN A 75 -7.16 8.07 23.05
N THR A 76 -7.32 6.75 23.13
CA THR A 76 -7.87 6.10 24.34
C THR A 76 -6.89 6.10 25.51
N HIS A 77 -5.60 5.87 25.25
CA HIS A 77 -4.57 5.95 26.31
C HIS A 77 -4.27 7.39 26.71
N GLY A 78 -4.34 8.34 25.77
CA GLY A 78 -4.20 9.77 26.06
C GLY A 78 -5.38 10.37 26.84
N ILE A 79 -6.57 9.76 26.78
CA ILE A 79 -7.73 10.16 27.59
C ILE A 79 -7.66 9.58 29.03
N GLN A 80 -6.86 8.54 29.26
CA GLN A 80 -6.68 7.90 30.57
C GLN A 80 -5.48 8.43 31.38
N ALA A 81 -4.72 9.39 30.83
CA ALA A 81 -3.62 10.09 31.50
C ALA A 81 -4.05 11.51 31.92
#